data_AF-A0A6L5G0D9-F1
#
_entry.id   AF-A0A6L5G0D9-F1
#
_cell.length_a   1.000
_cell.length_b   1.000
_cell.length_c   1.000
_cell.angle_alpha   90.00
_cell.angle_beta   90.00
_cell.angle_gamma   90.00
#
_symmetry.space_group_name_H-M   'P 1'
#
loop_
_entity.id
_entity.type
_entity.pdbx_description
1 polymer ?
#
loop_
_entity_poly.entity_id
_entity_poly.type
_entity_poly.pdbx_seq_one_letter_code
_entity_poly.pdbx_strand_id
1 'polypeptide(L)' 'AGFIDPGFNGAITLELSNVATLPIAIHPGMKIGQISFYAMTTAADLPYGSPELGSKYQDQAGPTASRSHRDHD' A
#
# COMPACT_ATOMS: atom_id res chain seq x y z
N ALA A 1 -6.40 1.70 5.40
CA ALA A 1 -6.03 1.51 3.98
C ALA A 1 -6.78 0.29 3.45
N GLY A 2 -7.14 0.26 2.16
CA GLY A 2 -7.89 -0.86 1.56
C GLY A 2 -7.85 -0.89 0.03
N PHE A 3 -7.70 0.28 -0.60
CA PHE A 3 -7.40 0.42 -2.01
C PHE A 3 -5.91 0.65 -2.26
N ILE A 4 -5.47 0.20 -3.44
CA ILE A 4 -4.23 0.64 -4.06
C ILE A 4 -4.64 1.67 -5.11
N ASP A 5 -4.21 2.92 -4.93
CA ASP A 5 -4.71 4.04 -5.71
C ASP A 5 -4.25 3.99 -7.18
N PRO A 6 -5.06 4.48 -8.14
CA PRO A 6 -4.69 4.52 -9.54
C PRO A 6 -3.40 5.31 -9.74
N GLY A 7 -2.42 4.74 -10.46
CA GLY A 7 -1.10 5.34 -10.65
C GLY A 7 -0.04 4.94 -9.62
N PHE A 8 -0.41 4.18 -8.59
CA PHE A 8 0.57 3.63 -7.65
C PHE A 8 1.54 2.67 -8.35
N ASN A 9 2.82 2.82 -8.05
CA ASN A 9 3.90 1.92 -8.42
C ASN A 9 4.74 1.62 -7.17
N GLY A 10 4.96 0.34 -6.87
CA GLY A 10 5.80 -0.08 -5.76
C GLY A 10 5.40 -1.42 -5.16
N ALA A 11 6.19 -1.88 -4.20
CA ALA A 11 5.84 -3.00 -3.33
C ALA A 11 4.69 -2.60 -2.39
N ILE A 12 3.73 -3.48 -2.14
CA ILE A 12 2.62 -3.20 -1.21
C ILE A 12 3.07 -3.51 0.22
N THR A 13 2.94 -2.54 1.13
CA THR A 13 3.16 -2.78 2.57
C THR A 13 1.96 -3.55 3.15
N LEU A 14 2.22 -4.67 3.83
CA LEU A 14 1.20 -5.46 4.53
C LEU A 14 1.27 -5.19 6.03
N GLU A 15 0.13 -4.87 6.63
CA GLU A 15 -0.03 -4.80 8.07
C GLU A 15 -0.54 -6.16 8.56
N LEU A 16 0.31 -6.91 9.27
CA LEU A 16 0.01 -8.26 9.72
C LEU A 16 -0.21 -8.28 11.23
N SER A 17 -1.30 -8.92 11.67
CA SER A 17 -1.64 -9.09 13.08
C SER A 17 -2.00 -10.54 13.34
N ASN A 18 -1.40 -11.14 14.38
CA ASN A 18 -1.77 -12.46 14.85
C ASN A 18 -2.83 -12.31 15.96
N VAL A 19 -4.06 -12.77 15.69
CA VAL A 19 -5.18 -12.78 16.66
C VAL A 19 -5.39 -14.14 17.33
N ALA A 20 -4.54 -15.13 17.02
CA ALA A 20 -4.58 -16.45 17.64
C ALA A 20 -3.74 -16.50 18.93
N THR A 21 -3.92 -17.55 19.73
CA THR A 21 -3.16 -17.78 20.98
C THR A 21 -1.77 -18.41 20.75
N LEU A 22 -1.49 -18.85 19.52
CA LEU A 22 -0.23 -19.50 19.14
C LEU A 22 0.54 -18.64 18.12
N PRO A 23 1.89 -18.66 18.15
CA PRO A 23 2.70 -18.04 17.10
C PRO A 23 2.42 -18.63 15.71
N ILE A 24 2.48 -17.80 14.68
CA ILE A 24 2.34 -18.21 13.28
C ILE A 24 3.66 -17.92 12.56
N ALA A 25 4.26 -18.96 11.98
CA ALA A 25 5.44 -18.82 11.14
C ALA A 25 5.06 -18.26 9.77
N ILE A 26 5.75 -17.20 9.34
CA ILE A 26 5.59 -16.57 8.02
C ILE A 26 6.89 -16.75 7.25
N HIS A 27 6.79 -17.27 6.02
CA HIS A 27 7.94 -17.61 5.19
C HIS A 27 7.97 -16.73 3.93
N PRO A 28 9.15 -16.24 3.51
CA PRO A 28 9.30 -15.59 2.22
C PRO A 28 8.77 -16.46 1.07
N GLY A 29 7.99 -15.87 0.18
CA GLY A 29 7.37 -16.57 -0.97
C GLY A 29 6.05 -17.28 -0.67
N MET A 30 5.57 -17.31 0.57
CA MET A 30 4.25 -17.85 0.87
C MET A 30 3.14 -16.96 0.29
N LYS A 31 2.04 -17.57 -0.15
CA LYS A 31 0.83 -16.83 -0.51
C LYS A 31 0.25 -16.20 0.75
N ILE A 32 0.11 -14.87 0.77
CA ILE A 32 -0.32 -14.10 1.96
C ILE A 32 -1.57 -13.24 1.72
N GLY A 33 -2.01 -13.12 0.47
CA GLY A 33 -3.17 -12.31 0.09
C GLY A 33 -3.46 -12.42 -1.40
N GLN A 34 -4.47 -11.68 -1.84
CA GLN A 34 -4.89 -11.58 -3.24
C GLN A 34 -5.26 -10.14 -3.57
N ILE A 35 -5.19 -9.78 -4.86
CA ILE A 35 -5.53 -8.45 -5.36
C ILE A 35 -6.73 -8.58 -6.29
N SER A 36 -7.74 -7.74 -6.09
CA SER A 36 -8.87 -7.59 -6.98
C SER A 36 -8.78 -6.24 -7.70
N PHE A 37 -9.00 -6.24 -9.01
CA PHE A 37 -8.97 -5.03 -9.83
C PHE A 37 -10.39 -4.55 -10.12
N TYR A 38 -10.60 -3.24 -9.98
CA TYR A 38 -11.85 -2.56 -10.30
C TYR A 38 -11.56 -1.51 -11.36
N ALA A 39 -12.30 -1.55 -12.47
CA ALA A 39 -12.15 -0.55 -13.52
C ALA A 39 -12.75 0.78 -13.06
N MET A 40 -12.00 1.87 -13.23
CA MET A 40 -12.53 3.21 -13.05
C MET A 40 -13.45 3.59 -14.21
N THR A 41 -14.41 4.47 -13.98
CA THR A 41 -15.30 4.99 -15.02
C THR A 41 -14.57 5.88 -16.02
N THR A 42 -13.52 6.58 -15.58
CA THR A 42 -12.61 7.41 -16.37
C THR A 42 -11.20 7.30 -15.81
N ALA A 43 -10.20 7.83 -16.52
CA ALA A 43 -8.86 8.01 -15.94
C ALA A 43 -8.93 8.91 -14.70
N ALA A 44 -8.02 8.71 -13.74
CA ALA A 44 -7.89 9.59 -12.59
C ALA A 44 -7.25 10.92 -13.03
N ASP A 45 -7.85 12.05 -12.65
CA ASP A 45 -7.33 13.39 -12.97
C ASP A 45 -5.98 13.65 -12.26
N LEU A 46 -5.88 13.20 -11.00
CA LEU A 46 -4.66 13.23 -10.20
C LEU A 46 -4.35 11.78 -9.76
N PRO A 47 -3.60 11.00 -10.54
CA PRO A 47 -3.17 9.67 -10.12
C PRO A 47 -2.18 9.74 -8.93
N TYR A 48 -2.06 8.66 -8.17
CA TYR A 48 -1.08 8.55 -7.10
C TYR A 48 0.34 8.85 -7.61
N GLY A 49 1.10 9.63 -6.84
CA GLY A 49 2.41 10.15 -7.25
C GLY A 49 2.36 11.53 -7.92
N SER A 50 1.18 12.04 -8.27
CA SER A 50 1.04 13.43 -8.75
C SER A 50 1.55 14.41 -7.68
N PRO A 51 2.37 15.42 -8.04
CA PRO A 51 2.93 16.37 -7.08
C PRO A 51 1.88 17.02 -6.17
N GLU A 52 0.70 17.31 -6.71
CA GLU A 52 -0.42 17.96 -6.04
C GLU A 52 -1.02 17.11 -4.90
N LEU A 53 -0.95 15.78 -5.00
CA LEU A 53 -1.46 14.88 -3.98
C LEU A 53 -0.51 14.70 -2.79
N GLY A 54 0.75 15.13 -2.90
CA GLY A 54 1.75 14.93 -1.86
C GLY A 54 1.96 13.46 -1.50
N SER A 55 1.74 12.54 -2.45
CA SER A 55 1.80 11.10 -2.25
C SER A 55 3.10 10.68 -1.58
N LYS A 56 2.99 9.81 -0.57
CA LYS A 56 4.10 9.54 0.36
C LYS A 56 4.93 8.33 0.00
N TYR A 57 4.40 7.41 -0.80
CA TYR A 57 4.94 6.06 -0.92
C TYR A 57 5.12 5.59 -2.36
N GLN A 58 5.16 6.51 -3.33
CA GLN A 58 5.43 6.16 -4.73
C GLN A 58 6.84 5.57 -4.85
N ASP A 59 6.97 4.53 -5.68
CA ASP A 59 8.19 3.78 -5.97
C ASP A 59 8.82 3.07 -4.75
N GLN A 60 8.03 2.78 -3.72
CA GLN A 60 8.57 2.08 -2.55
C GLN A 60 9.00 0.64 -2.87
N ALA A 61 10.20 0.25 -2.43
CA ALA A 61 10.77 -1.07 -2.70
C ALA A 61 10.46 -2.13 -1.62
N GLY A 62 9.89 -1.72 -0.48
CA GLY A 62 9.63 -2.58 0.66
C GLY A 62 8.70 -1.91 1.69
N PRO A 63 8.65 -2.42 2.93
CA PRO A 63 7.78 -1.87 3.98
C PRO A 63 8.33 -0.54 4.50
N THR A 64 8.09 0.54 3.75
CA THR A 64 8.48 1.89 4.15
C THR A 64 7.75 2.28 5.44
N ALA A 65 8.50 2.77 6.43
CA ALA A 65 7.92 3.27 7.67
C ALA A 65 6.96 4.45 7.42
N SER A 66 6.02 4.66 8.34
CA SER A 66 5.02 5.72 8.24
C SER A 66 5.64 7.10 8.01
N ARG A 67 5.08 7.85 7.06
CA ARG A 67 5.38 9.25 6.78
C ARG A 67 4.22 10.18 7.16
N SER A 68 3.39 9.79 8.12
CA SER A 68 2.27 10.62 8.59
C SER A 68 2.69 11.98 9.16
N HIS A 69 3.91 12.09 9.70
CA HIS A 69 4.44 13.35 10.22
C HIS A 69 4.43 14.49 9.18
N ARG A 70 4.62 14.18 7.89
CA ARG A 70 4.61 15.15 6.78
C ARG A 70 3.28 15.89 6.58
N ASP A 71 2.19 15.46 7.22
CA ASP A 71 0.90 16.15 7.14
C ASP A 71 0.78 17.32 8.11
N HIS A 72 1.68 17.38 9.10
CA HIS A 72 1.62 18.34 10.20
C HIS A 72 2.83 19.28 10.25
N ASP A 73 3.75 19.15 9.29
CA ASP A 73 4.87 20.06 9.04
C ASP A 73 4.45 21.15 8.03
#